data_AF-A0A8H7WSL3-F1
#
_entry.id   AF-A0A8H7WSL3-F1
#
_cell.length_a   1.000
_cell.length_b   1.000
_cell.length_c   1.000
_cell.angle_alpha   90.00
_cell.angle_beta   90.00
_cell.angle_gamma   90.00
#
_symmetry.space_group_name_H-M   'P 1'
#
loop_
_entity.id
_entity.type
_entity.pdbx_description
1 polymer ?
#
loop_
_entity_poly.entity_id
_entity_poly.type
_entity_poly.pdbx_seq_one_letter_code
_entity_poly.pdbx_strand_id
1 'polypeptide(L)'
;MAIQISGAMAYIHSKNVFHCDLSCRNVFVFEDWLVKIGDFGGSKIDNQEPLGAEEVRFELPLRGRAWQSRDYKKRELFALGCTIYETMARKIPFAEMTEDQAEKNYANEVFPNTDELLVGDIIRACWNEEFETAKDVEEALREKLIDSRDTASPPSRSLLGALLSWVHGLWSAW
;
A
#
# COMPACT_ATOMS: atom_id res chain seq x y z
N MET A 1 6.45 -6.07 -1.02
CA MET A 1 6.08 -4.86 -1.81
C MET A 1 5.60 -3.73 -0.91
N ALA A 2 4.49 -3.84 -0.18
CA ALA A 2 3.97 -2.80 0.72
C ALA A 2 5.04 -2.15 1.63
N ILE A 3 5.83 -2.94 2.37
CA ILE A 3 6.94 -2.41 3.21
C ILE A 3 7.91 -1.53 2.40
N GLN A 4 8.31 -1.96 1.20
CA GLN A 4 9.28 -1.21 0.39
C GLN A 4 8.67 0.10 -0.12
N ILE A 5 7.37 0.09 -0.50
CA ILE A 5 6.65 1.30 -0.90
C ILE A 5 6.56 2.27 0.29
N SER A 6 6.10 1.82 1.46
CA SER A 6 6.01 2.65 2.66
C SER A 6 7.35 3.20 3.10
N GLY A 7 8.42 2.38 3.03
CA GLY A 7 9.78 2.81 3.34
C GLY A 7 10.31 3.85 2.35
N ALA A 8 10.02 3.71 1.05
CA ALA A 8 10.37 4.70 0.04
C ALA A 8 9.61 6.03 0.26
N MET A 9 8.31 5.96 0.59
CA MET A 9 7.51 7.13 0.96
C MET A 9 8.05 7.83 2.21
N ALA A 10 8.40 7.05 3.25
CA ALA A 10 9.03 7.58 4.45
C ALA A 10 10.36 8.28 4.14
N TYR A 11 11.16 7.71 3.23
CA TYR A 11 12.39 8.33 2.78
C TYR A 11 12.15 9.66 2.06
N ILE A 12 11.27 9.74 1.07
CA ILE A 12 11.05 11.00 0.33
C ILE A 12 10.41 12.08 1.23
N HIS A 13 9.51 11.69 2.14
CA HIS A 13 8.96 12.61 3.14
C HIS A 13 10.05 13.17 4.06
N SER A 14 11.06 12.36 4.44
CA SER A 14 12.20 12.83 5.23
C SER A 14 13.08 13.85 4.48
N LYS A 15 12.93 13.94 3.16
CA LYS A 15 13.57 14.91 2.28
C LYS A 15 12.67 16.08 1.90
N ASN A 16 11.53 16.25 2.59
CA ASN A 16 10.55 17.30 2.29
C ASN A 16 10.03 17.22 0.85
N VAL A 17 9.88 16.00 0.33
CA VAL A 17 9.30 15.69 -0.97
C VAL A 17 8.01 14.90 -0.75
N PHE A 18 6.92 15.34 -1.38
CA PHE A 18 5.65 14.62 -1.45
C PHE A 18 5.39 14.24 -2.90
N HIS A 19 5.05 12.97 -3.15
CA HIS A 19 4.91 12.41 -4.49
C HIS A 19 3.73 13.05 -5.24
N CYS A 20 2.58 13.18 -4.58
CA CYS A 20 1.32 13.75 -5.04
C CYS A 20 0.58 12.99 -6.15
N ASP A 21 1.13 11.88 -6.65
CA ASP A 21 0.47 10.99 -7.63
C ASP A 21 0.81 9.50 -7.38
N LEU A 22 0.69 9.04 -6.14
CA LEU A 22 1.09 7.67 -5.79
C LEU A 22 -0.02 6.64 -6.14
N SER A 23 0.30 5.71 -7.04
CA SER A 23 -0.45 4.48 -7.31
C SER A 23 0.47 3.38 -7.85
N CYS A 24 -0.02 2.16 -8.09
CA CYS A 24 0.83 1.12 -8.67
C CYS A 24 1.32 1.44 -10.09
N ARG A 25 0.75 2.43 -10.81
CA ARG A 25 1.31 2.88 -12.09
C ARG A 25 2.71 3.49 -11.94
N ASN A 26 2.95 4.12 -10.80
CA ASN A 26 4.20 4.81 -10.47
C ASN A 26 5.12 3.98 -9.56
N VAL A 27 4.78 2.69 -9.35
CA VAL A 27 5.58 1.73 -8.58
C VAL A 27 6.18 0.68 -9.52
N PHE A 28 7.51 0.68 -9.63
CA PHE A 28 8.26 -0.20 -10.52
C PHE A 28 8.89 -1.35 -9.74
N VAL A 29 8.79 -2.55 -10.30
CA VAL A 29 9.41 -3.77 -9.75
C VAL A 29 10.58 -4.18 -10.65
N PHE A 30 11.75 -4.32 -10.04
CA PHE A 30 13.00 -4.74 -10.68
C PHE A 30 13.33 -6.19 -10.31
N GLU A 31 14.48 -6.67 -10.78
CA GLU A 31 15.08 -7.94 -10.35
C GLU A 31 15.15 -8.03 -8.81
N ASP A 32 15.12 -9.27 -8.30
CA ASP A 32 15.12 -9.58 -6.86
C ASP A 32 13.95 -8.93 -6.06
N TRP A 33 12.83 -8.62 -6.72
CA TRP A 33 11.66 -7.98 -6.11
C TRP A 33 11.96 -6.61 -5.48
N LEU A 34 12.97 -5.91 -6.00
CA LEU A 34 13.27 -4.54 -5.60
C LEU A 34 12.22 -3.58 -6.15
N VAL A 35 11.64 -2.77 -5.27
CA VAL A 35 10.62 -1.78 -5.60
C VAL A 35 11.23 -0.39 -5.65
N LYS A 36 10.86 0.41 -6.66
CA LYS A 36 11.18 1.84 -6.72
C LYS A 36 9.94 2.65 -7.09
N ILE A 37 9.81 3.82 -6.47
CA ILE A 37 8.79 4.81 -6.84
C ILE A 37 9.39 5.70 -7.94
N GLY A 38 8.62 5.98 -8.99
CA GLY A 38 9.02 6.87 -10.08
C GLY A 38 7.92 7.88 -10.41
N ASP A 39 8.16 8.69 -11.44
CA ASP A 39 7.31 9.82 -11.86
C ASP A 39 7.10 10.91 -10.79
N PHE A 40 8.14 11.72 -10.59
CA PHE A 40 8.09 12.91 -9.73
C PHE A 40 7.70 14.18 -10.50
N GLY A 41 7.13 14.06 -11.71
CA GLY A 41 6.84 15.22 -12.57
C GLY A 41 5.82 16.19 -11.98
N GLY A 42 4.93 15.69 -11.11
CA GLY A 42 3.91 16.46 -10.41
C GLY A 42 4.20 16.75 -8.94
N SER A 43 5.33 16.30 -8.40
CA SER A 43 5.60 16.27 -6.96
C SER A 43 5.73 17.64 -6.30
N LYS A 44 5.39 17.70 -5.02
CA LYS A 44 5.70 18.84 -4.14
C LYS A 44 7.13 18.68 -3.63
N ILE A 45 8.00 19.64 -3.94
CA ILE A 45 9.39 19.64 -3.48
C ILE A 45 9.64 20.92 -2.68
N ASP A 46 10.03 20.74 -1.43
CA ASP A 46 10.21 21.82 -0.47
C ASP A 46 8.98 22.72 -0.36
N ASN A 47 9.16 24.02 -0.56
CA ASN A 47 8.13 25.04 -0.45
C ASN A 47 7.42 25.33 -1.77
N GLN A 48 7.71 24.57 -2.83
CA GLN A 48 7.02 24.72 -4.12
C GLN A 48 5.64 24.05 -4.05
N GLU A 49 4.65 24.58 -4.76
CA GLU A 49 3.37 23.90 -4.93
C GLU A 49 3.50 22.78 -5.97
N PRO A 50 2.78 21.65 -5.81
CA PRO A 50 2.81 20.56 -6.76
C PRO A 50 2.19 21.00 -8.09
N LEU A 51 2.65 20.39 -9.18
CA LEU A 51 2.05 20.53 -10.51
C LEU A 51 1.04 19.42 -10.80
N GLY A 52 1.14 18.30 -10.07
CA GLY A 52 0.23 17.17 -10.15
C GLY A 52 -0.83 17.20 -9.04
N ALA A 53 -1.81 16.31 -9.20
CA ALA A 53 -2.78 15.98 -8.19
C ALA A 53 -3.00 14.47 -8.21
N GLU A 54 -3.52 13.95 -7.11
CA GLU A 54 -3.83 12.53 -6.98
C GLU A 54 -4.89 12.14 -8.01
N GLU A 55 -4.83 10.89 -8.44
CA GLU A 55 -5.95 10.28 -9.13
C GLU A 55 -7.20 10.28 -8.23
N VAL A 56 -8.39 10.44 -8.83
CA VAL A 56 -9.67 10.52 -8.09
C VAL A 56 -9.86 9.37 -7.08
N ARG A 57 -9.38 8.16 -7.39
CA ARG A 57 -9.51 6.97 -6.54
C ARG A 57 -8.48 6.88 -5.41
N PHE A 58 -7.43 7.69 -5.47
CA PHE A 58 -6.32 7.77 -4.53
C PHE A 58 -6.35 9.08 -3.73
N GLU A 59 -7.39 9.88 -3.96
CA GLU A 59 -7.53 11.20 -3.41
C GLU A 59 -8.22 11.18 -2.05
N LEU A 60 -7.65 11.88 -1.07
CA LEU A 60 -8.19 11.96 0.28
C LEU A 60 -9.55 12.70 0.29
N PRO A 61 -10.65 12.08 0.78
CA PRO A 61 -11.94 12.75 0.89
C PRO A 61 -11.86 14.04 1.72
N LEU A 62 -12.67 15.02 1.32
CA LEU A 62 -12.66 16.36 1.91
C LEU A 62 -12.97 16.35 3.42
N ARG A 63 -13.87 15.49 3.90
CA ARG A 63 -14.30 15.43 5.32
C ARG A 63 -14.67 16.80 5.89
N GLY A 64 -15.38 17.61 5.09
CA GLY A 64 -15.77 18.97 5.46
C GLY A 64 -14.68 20.04 5.33
N ARG A 65 -13.45 19.68 4.94
CA ARG A 65 -12.37 20.62 4.63
C ARG A 65 -12.51 21.18 3.22
N ALA A 66 -11.94 22.35 2.97
CA ALA A 66 -11.71 22.82 1.61
C ALA A 66 -10.59 21.99 0.95
N TRP A 67 -10.65 21.85 -0.38
CA TRP A 67 -9.69 21.09 -1.17
C TRP A 67 -8.23 21.46 -0.88
N GLN A 68 -7.92 22.76 -0.87
CA GLN A 68 -6.58 23.30 -0.64
C GLN A 68 -6.13 23.22 0.82
N SER A 69 -7.06 22.94 1.75
CA SER A 69 -6.78 22.86 3.19
C SER A 69 -6.45 21.44 3.66
N ARG A 70 -6.40 20.46 2.73
CA ARG A 70 -5.99 19.09 3.06
C ARG A 70 -4.49 19.03 3.29
N ASP A 71 -4.11 18.42 4.41
CA ASP A 71 -2.72 18.20 4.76
C ASP A 71 -2.04 17.25 3.76
N TYR A 72 -0.86 17.64 3.26
CA TYR A 72 -0.11 16.87 2.28
C TYR A 72 0.32 15.49 2.79
N LYS A 73 0.66 15.34 4.08
CA LYS A 73 0.99 14.02 4.64
C LYS A 73 -0.25 13.14 4.66
N LYS A 74 -1.40 13.67 5.10
CA LYS A 74 -2.65 12.90 5.14
C LYS A 74 -3.11 12.47 3.74
N ARG A 75 -2.93 13.34 2.74
CA ARG A 75 -3.13 13.01 1.31
C ARG A 75 -2.25 11.84 0.85
N GLU A 76 -0.94 11.92 1.06
CA GLU A 76 0.01 10.86 0.68
C GLU A 76 -0.25 9.55 1.43
N LEU A 77 -0.64 9.61 2.69
CA LEU A 77 -0.96 8.42 3.50
C LEU A 77 -2.23 7.73 3.01
N PHE A 78 -3.24 8.50 2.60
CA PHE A 78 -4.43 7.95 1.97
C PHE A 78 -4.08 7.25 0.66
N ALA A 79 -3.32 7.91 -0.23
CA ALA A 79 -2.84 7.33 -1.49
C ALA A 79 -1.96 6.09 -1.27
N LEU A 80 -1.14 6.08 -0.22
CA LEU A 80 -0.35 4.92 0.22
C LEU A 80 -1.26 3.76 0.64
N GLY A 81 -2.31 4.02 1.42
CA GLY A 81 -3.34 3.02 1.75
C GLY A 81 -4.01 2.43 0.50
N CYS A 82 -4.40 3.28 -0.45
CA CYS A 82 -4.95 2.86 -1.74
C CYS A 82 -3.96 2.03 -2.57
N THR A 83 -2.68 2.39 -2.58
CA THR A 83 -1.63 1.66 -3.30
C THR A 83 -1.37 0.29 -2.65
N ILE A 84 -1.32 0.22 -1.32
CA ILE A 84 -1.19 -1.05 -0.60
C ILE A 84 -2.42 -1.94 -0.89
N TYR A 85 -3.63 -1.36 -0.87
CA TYR A 85 -4.84 -2.07 -1.28
C TYR A 85 -4.71 -2.62 -2.70
N GLU A 86 -4.30 -1.80 -3.66
CA GLU A 86 -4.15 -2.19 -5.06
C GLU A 86 -3.17 -3.36 -5.22
N THR A 87 -2.05 -3.34 -4.48
CA THR A 87 -1.09 -4.44 -4.50
C THR A 87 -1.64 -5.76 -3.95
N MET A 88 -2.48 -5.70 -2.92
CA MET A 88 -3.01 -6.88 -2.23
C MET A 88 -4.26 -7.44 -2.91
N ALA A 89 -5.18 -6.55 -3.31
CA ALA A 89 -6.44 -6.90 -3.95
C ALA A 89 -6.31 -7.11 -5.47
N ARG A 90 -5.17 -6.75 -6.07
CA ARG A 90 -4.88 -6.82 -7.51
C ARG A 90 -5.87 -6.03 -8.37
N LYS A 91 -6.48 -5.00 -7.78
CA LYS A 91 -7.46 -4.11 -8.41
C LYS A 91 -7.39 -2.74 -7.73
N ILE A 92 -7.57 -1.68 -8.49
CA ILE A 92 -7.71 -0.33 -7.92
C ILE A 92 -8.91 -0.26 -6.98
N PRO A 93 -8.90 0.66 -5.99
CA PRO A 93 -10.08 0.93 -5.17
C PRO A 93 -11.32 1.21 -6.03
N PHE A 94 -12.42 0.52 -5.73
CA PHE A 94 -13.69 0.64 -6.46
C PHE A 94 -13.60 0.38 -7.97
N ALA A 95 -12.76 -0.56 -8.43
CA ALA A 95 -12.54 -0.86 -9.85
C ALA A 95 -13.81 -1.04 -10.71
N GLU A 96 -14.90 -1.56 -10.12
CA GLU A 96 -16.17 -1.84 -10.81
C GLU A 96 -17.15 -0.63 -10.85
N MET A 97 -16.70 0.54 -10.38
CA MET A 97 -17.52 1.74 -10.27
C MET A 97 -16.97 2.86 -11.15
N THR A 98 -17.73 3.92 -11.39
CA THR A 98 -17.19 5.17 -11.97
C THR A 98 -16.37 5.95 -10.93
N GLU A 99 -15.59 6.92 -11.39
CA GLU A 99 -14.84 7.83 -10.49
C GLU A 99 -15.78 8.64 -9.60
N ASP A 100 -16.85 9.21 -10.15
CA ASP A 100 -17.90 9.89 -9.37
C ASP A 100 -18.51 9.02 -8.27
N GLN A 101 -18.69 7.72 -8.53
CA GLN A 101 -19.21 6.78 -7.54
C GLN A 101 -18.18 6.48 -6.45
N ALA A 102 -16.91 6.34 -6.82
CA ALA A 102 -15.83 6.16 -5.88
C ALA A 102 -15.67 7.39 -4.96
N GLU A 103 -15.66 8.59 -5.53
CA GLU A 103 -15.60 9.86 -4.79
C GLU A 103 -16.79 9.99 -3.81
N LYS A 104 -18.01 9.69 -4.28
CA LYS A 104 -19.22 9.68 -3.42
C LYS A 104 -19.11 8.66 -2.29
N ASN A 105 -18.54 7.49 -2.54
CA ASN A 105 -18.35 6.49 -1.50
C ASN A 105 -17.36 7.00 -0.44
N TYR A 106 -16.20 7.51 -0.85
CA TYR A 106 -15.24 8.09 0.09
C TYR A 106 -15.81 9.26 0.87
N ALA A 107 -16.60 10.14 0.25
CA ALA A 107 -17.28 11.24 0.93
C ALA A 107 -18.30 10.78 1.98
N ASN A 108 -18.83 9.56 1.85
CA ASN A 108 -19.73 8.93 2.80
C ASN A 108 -19.01 7.95 3.75
N GLU A 109 -17.67 7.97 3.79
CA GLU A 109 -16.84 7.05 4.59
C GLU A 109 -17.10 5.56 4.26
N VAL A 110 -17.48 5.29 3.01
CA VAL A 110 -17.60 3.94 2.45
C VAL A 110 -16.31 3.61 1.72
N PHE A 111 -15.67 2.51 2.11
CA PHE A 111 -14.39 2.06 1.56
C PHE A 111 -14.49 0.64 0.98
N PRO A 112 -13.56 0.23 0.09
CA PRO A 112 -13.50 -1.14 -0.37
C PRO A 112 -13.33 -2.14 0.78
N ASN A 113 -13.93 -3.33 0.66
CA ASN A 113 -13.76 -4.40 1.63
C ASN A 113 -12.29 -4.83 1.71
N THR A 114 -11.79 -4.97 2.92
CA THR A 114 -10.39 -5.30 3.25
C THR A 114 -10.28 -6.50 4.20
N ASP A 115 -11.37 -7.21 4.48
CA ASP A 115 -11.44 -8.25 5.51
C ASP A 115 -10.58 -9.48 5.20
N GLU A 116 -10.43 -9.81 3.92
CA GLU A 116 -9.60 -10.93 3.44
C GLU A 116 -8.13 -10.53 3.20
N LEU A 117 -7.79 -9.24 3.36
CA LEU A 117 -6.43 -8.76 3.12
C LEU A 117 -5.61 -8.85 4.42
N LEU A 118 -4.43 -9.45 4.33
CA LEU A 118 -3.51 -9.65 5.47
C LEU A 118 -3.26 -8.38 6.30
N VAL A 119 -3.22 -7.23 5.63
CA VAL A 119 -2.94 -5.90 6.20
C VAL A 119 -4.14 -4.96 6.07
N GLY A 120 -5.36 -5.52 6.00
CA GLY A 120 -6.58 -4.77 5.79
C GLY A 120 -6.87 -3.71 6.86
N ASP A 121 -6.49 -3.99 8.11
CA ASP A 121 -6.52 -3.05 9.23
C ASP A 121 -5.60 -1.85 9.00
N ILE A 122 -4.38 -2.08 8.51
CA ILE A 122 -3.42 -1.01 8.20
C ILE A 122 -3.92 -0.15 7.03
N ILE A 123 -4.50 -0.76 6.00
CA ILE A 123 -5.12 -0.04 4.88
C ILE A 123 -6.24 0.89 5.38
N ARG A 124 -7.14 0.38 6.25
CA ARG A 124 -8.22 1.19 6.82
C ARG A 124 -7.70 2.32 7.70
N ALA A 125 -6.67 2.06 8.50
CA ALA A 125 -6.04 3.09 9.32
C ALA A 125 -5.43 4.23 8.47
N CYS A 126 -4.85 3.93 7.30
CA CYS A 126 -4.46 4.95 6.32
C CYS A 126 -5.67 5.77 5.83
N TRP A 127 -6.76 5.10 5.43
CA TRP A 127 -7.98 5.77 4.96
C TRP A 127 -8.64 6.64 6.03
N ASN A 128 -8.58 6.23 7.29
CA ASN A 128 -9.14 6.94 8.44
C ASN A 128 -8.23 8.06 8.98
N GLU A 129 -7.11 8.36 8.34
CA GLU A 129 -6.13 9.36 8.79
C GLU A 129 -5.50 9.05 10.18
N GLU A 130 -5.43 7.77 10.57
CA GLU A 130 -4.94 7.33 11.90
C GLU A 130 -3.41 7.36 12.02
N PHE A 131 -2.68 7.30 10.91
CA PHE A 131 -1.21 7.41 10.90
C PHE A 131 -0.75 8.86 10.71
N GLU A 132 0.40 9.20 11.30
CA GLU A 132 1.01 10.53 11.16
C GLU A 132 2.12 10.56 10.11
N THR A 133 2.80 9.43 9.91
CA THR A 133 3.90 9.32 8.96
C THR A 133 3.87 8.01 8.16
N ALA A 134 4.52 8.02 6.99
CA ALA A 134 4.69 6.80 6.20
C ALA A 134 5.62 5.79 6.90
N LYS A 135 6.41 6.26 7.87
CA LYS A 135 7.23 5.40 8.72
C LYS A 135 6.36 4.58 9.67
N ASP A 136 5.33 5.19 10.26
CA ASP A 136 4.36 4.50 11.12
C ASP A 136 3.67 3.35 10.34
N VAL A 137 3.31 3.61 9.08
CA VAL A 137 2.74 2.59 8.18
C VAL A 137 3.75 1.47 7.90
N GLU A 138 5.01 1.82 7.61
CA GLU A 138 6.07 0.84 7.38
C GLU A 138 6.28 -0.07 8.62
N GLU A 139 6.29 0.51 9.81
CA GLU A 139 6.46 -0.20 11.08
C GLU A 139 5.29 -1.13 11.36
N ALA A 140 4.05 -0.65 11.23
CA ALA A 140 2.85 -1.47 11.38
C ALA A 140 2.85 -2.67 10.41
N LEU A 141 3.27 -2.47 9.15
CA LEU A 141 3.40 -3.55 8.18
C LEU A 141 4.44 -4.60 8.58
N ARG A 142 5.55 -4.18 9.19
CA ARG A 142 6.61 -5.09 9.65
C ARG A 142 6.16 -5.90 10.85
N GLU A 143 5.51 -5.26 11.82
CA GLU A 143 4.93 -5.92 12.99
C GLU A 143 3.91 -6.97 12.57
N LYS A 144 2.97 -6.62 11.69
CA LYS A 144 1.97 -7.55 11.16
C LYS A 144 2.58 -8.79 10.51
N LEU A 145 3.69 -8.62 9.79
CA LEU A 145 4.39 -9.72 9.14
C LEU A 145 5.14 -10.62 10.13
N ILE A 146 5.66 -10.08 11.23
CA ILE A 146 6.26 -10.87 12.31
C ILE A 146 5.17 -11.72 12.98
N ASP A 147 4.07 -11.12 13.38
CA ASP A 147 2.94 -11.82 14.02
C ASP A 147 2.37 -12.94 13.12
N SER A 148 2.28 -12.70 11.81
CA SER A 148 1.82 -13.70 10.84
C SER A 148 2.75 -14.93 10.75
N ARG A 149 4.05 -14.76 11.03
CA ARG A 149 5.03 -15.85 11.02
C ARG A 149 5.00 -16.64 12.33
N ASP A 150 4.77 -15.95 13.45
CA ASP A 150 4.69 -16.60 14.77
C ASP A 150 3.39 -17.38 14.95
N THR A 151 2.31 -16.95 14.29
CA THR A 151 1.02 -17.67 14.26
C THR A 151 0.94 -18.76 13.19
N ALA A 152 1.86 -18.76 12.21
CA ALA A 152 1.97 -19.86 11.26
C ALA A 152 2.48 -21.12 11.98
N SER A 153 1.61 -22.11 12.14
CA SER A 153 2.03 -23.43 12.61
C SER A 153 3.17 -23.95 11.73
N PRO A 154 4.25 -24.53 12.29
CA PRO A 154 5.28 -25.15 11.46
C PRO A 154 4.62 -26.18 10.54
N PRO A 155 5.08 -26.30 9.27
CA PRO A 155 4.50 -27.28 8.36
C PRO A 155 4.51 -28.64 9.07
N SER A 156 3.35 -29.30 9.10
CA SER A 156 3.20 -30.59 9.76
C SER A 156 4.31 -31.53 9.28
N ARG A 157 4.85 -32.37 10.17
CA ARG A 157 5.90 -33.34 9.82
C ARG A 157 5.53 -34.21 8.61
N SER A 158 4.23 -34.34 8.28
CA SER A 158 3.75 -35.00 7.08
C SER A 158 4.07 -34.26 5.77
N LEU A 159 4.09 -32.92 5.76
CA LEU A 159 4.43 -32.10 4.59
C LEU A 159 5.95 -32.14 4.31
N LEU A 160 6.78 -32.09 5.36
CA LEU A 160 8.23 -32.30 5.23
C LEU A 160 8.55 -33.74 4.78
N GLY A 161 7.82 -34.74 5.29
CA GLY A 161 7.93 -36.12 4.82
C GLY A 161 7.53 -36.31 3.35
N ALA A 162 6.48 -35.63 2.90
CA ALA A 162 6.04 -35.67 1.50
C ALA A 162 7.02 -34.97 0.55
N LEU A 163 7.57 -33.82 0.95
CA LEU A 163 8.60 -33.09 0.19
C LEU A 163 9.91 -33.89 0.09
N LEU A 164 10.37 -34.49 1.19
CA LEU A 164 11.57 -35.35 1.18
C LEU A 164 11.35 -36.63 0.37
N SER A 165 10.17 -37.25 0.45
CA SER A 165 9.84 -38.42 -0.38
C SER A 165 9.78 -38.08 -1.87
N TRP A 166 9.35 -36.88 -2.24
CA TRP A 166 9.33 -36.42 -3.63
C TRP A 166 10.74 -36.10 -4.16
N VAL A 167 11.59 -35.47 -3.34
CA VAL A 167 13.00 -35.19 -3.68
C VAL A 167 13.81 -36.49 -3.80
N HIS A 168 13.59 -37.49 -2.94
CA HIS A 168 14.22 -38.80 -3.05
C HIS A 168 13.71 -39.62 -4.26
N GLY A 169 12.43 -39.46 -4.63
CA GLY A 169 11.87 -40.08 -5.83
C GLY A 169 12.49 -39.58 -7.14
N LEU A 170 12.93 -38.32 -7.18
CA LEU A 170 13.62 -37.73 -8.34
C LEU A 170 15.06 -38.25 -8.54
N TRP A 171 15.70 -38.77 -7.49
CA TRP A 171 17.07 -39.29 -7.53
C TRP A 171 17.13 -40.80 -7.83
N SER A 172 15.99 -41.46 -7.94
CA SER A 172 15.89 -42.90 -8.23
C SER A 172 15.58 -43.20 -9.71
N ALA A 173 15.49 -42.16 -10.54
CA ALA A 173 15.08 -42.24 -11.96
C ALA A 173 16.21 -41.92 -12.96
N TRP A 174 17.47 -41.92 -12.51
CA TRP A 174 18.67 -41.90 -13.34
C TRP A 174 19.73 -42.86 -12.80
#